data_AF-A0A520EZV8-F1
#
_entry.id   AF-A0A520EZV8-F1
#
_cell.length_a   1.000
_cell.length_b   1.000
_cell.length_c   1.000
_cell.angle_alpha   90.00
_cell.angle_beta   90.00
_cell.angle_gamma   90.00
#
_symmetry.space_group_name_H-M   'P 1'
#
loop_
_entity.id
_entity.type
_entity.pdbx_description
1 polymer ?
#
loop_
_entity_poly.entity_id
_entity_poly.type
_entity_poly.pdbx_seq_one_letter_code
_entity_poly.pdbx_strand_id
1 'polypeptide(L)'
;PIMTMQRYLCTPRLSWDFLTLAEPDRWNEYFAVADLPRAGGADFEVGARRYGLFSHDFRRVPVDAWFGQVADRALSENPAAPKRPAPQLLVLSQPEFEQAVRQALHDWRRPDLLRRNPLMRTRVVCDRGGAEPDVAELDTVLRDAVDALADDPRDDKMVRAVDRTYLRPAATQEAAAQILGLPFSTYRRHLTQGVAQIVSWLWDREIYGRQE
;
A
#
# COMPACT_ATOMS: atom_id res chain seq x y z
N PRO A 1 -4.32 -26.28 -10.27
CA PRO A 1 -5.29 -25.23 -9.86
C PRO A 1 -5.67 -25.25 -8.37
N ILE A 2 -6.18 -26.38 -7.84
CA ILE A 2 -6.60 -26.47 -6.42
C ILE A 2 -5.43 -26.19 -5.46
N MET A 3 -4.26 -26.82 -5.68
CA MET A 3 -3.08 -26.58 -4.84
C MET A 3 -2.61 -25.12 -4.90
N THR A 4 -2.76 -24.46 -6.06
CA THR A 4 -2.43 -23.05 -6.24
C THR A 4 -3.35 -22.16 -5.40
N MET A 5 -4.66 -22.39 -5.44
CA MET A 5 -5.64 -21.66 -4.61
C MET A 5 -5.42 -21.88 -3.12
N GLN A 6 -5.16 -23.13 -2.70
CA GLN A 6 -4.81 -23.43 -1.30
C GLN A 6 -3.56 -22.67 -0.86
N ARG A 7 -2.52 -22.62 -1.71
CA ARG A 7 -1.31 -21.84 -1.42
C ARG A 7 -1.63 -20.36 -1.23
N TYR A 8 -2.49 -19.76 -2.05
CA TYR A 8 -2.84 -18.34 -1.90
C TYR A 8 -3.52 -18.06 -0.56
N LEU A 9 -4.52 -18.87 -0.21
CA LEU A 9 -5.26 -18.74 1.05
C LEU A 9 -4.40 -19.00 2.29
N CYS A 10 -3.40 -19.88 2.19
CA CYS A 10 -2.52 -20.22 3.29
C CYS A 10 -1.22 -19.39 3.34
N THR A 11 -0.99 -18.48 2.38
CA THR A 11 0.19 -17.61 2.37
C THR A 11 -0.21 -16.22 2.86
N PRO A 12 0.02 -15.90 4.15
CA PRO A 12 -0.33 -14.59 4.66
C PRO A 12 0.48 -13.51 3.94
N ARG A 13 -0.18 -12.39 3.61
CA ARG A 13 0.45 -11.20 3.01
C ARG A 13 1.11 -11.48 1.65
N LEU A 14 0.55 -12.41 0.88
CA LEU A 14 0.99 -12.69 -0.48
C LEU A 14 0.95 -11.40 -1.32
N SER A 15 2.10 -11.02 -1.87
CA SER A 15 2.22 -9.80 -2.69
C SER A 15 2.16 -10.11 -4.18
N TRP A 16 2.87 -11.15 -4.61
CA TRP A 16 2.92 -11.59 -6.00
C TRP A 16 2.85 -13.11 -6.05
N ASP A 17 2.13 -13.62 -7.05
CA ASP A 17 2.32 -14.99 -7.52
C ASP A 17 2.82 -15.02 -8.96
N PHE A 18 3.64 -16.02 -9.24
CA PHE A 18 4.17 -16.32 -10.55
C PHE A 18 3.96 -17.81 -10.82
N LEU A 19 3.11 -18.12 -11.80
CA LEU A 19 2.78 -19.47 -12.21
C LEU A 19 3.30 -19.71 -13.63
N THR A 20 4.20 -20.68 -13.78
CA THR A 20 4.74 -21.05 -15.09
C THR A 20 4.10 -22.35 -15.55
N LEU A 21 3.57 -22.36 -16.78
CA LEU A 21 2.90 -23.54 -17.33
C LEU A 21 3.35 -23.80 -18.77
N ALA A 22 3.51 -25.09 -19.08
CA ALA A 22 3.76 -25.53 -20.44
C ALA A 22 2.49 -25.42 -21.30
N GLU A 23 2.69 -25.24 -22.60
CA GLU A 23 1.61 -25.06 -23.58
C GLU A 23 0.63 -23.93 -23.16
N PRO A 24 1.16 -22.71 -22.92
CA PRO A 24 0.43 -21.63 -22.25
C PRO A 24 -0.88 -21.22 -22.93
N ASP A 25 -0.98 -21.38 -24.26
CA ASP A 25 -2.20 -21.03 -25.00
C ASP A 25 -3.42 -21.86 -24.55
N ARG A 26 -3.21 -23.10 -24.07
CA ARG A 26 -4.27 -23.97 -23.54
C ARG A 26 -4.86 -23.46 -22.23
N TRP A 27 -4.15 -22.57 -21.54
CA TRP A 27 -4.48 -22.12 -20.20
C TRP A 27 -5.07 -20.70 -20.15
N ASN A 28 -4.98 -19.94 -21.25
CA ASN A 28 -5.41 -18.55 -21.30
C ASN A 28 -6.87 -18.37 -20.87
N GLU A 29 -7.80 -19.14 -21.44
CA GLU A 29 -9.23 -19.03 -21.11
C GLU A 29 -9.49 -19.44 -19.66
N TYR A 30 -8.86 -20.52 -19.20
CA TYR A 30 -9.01 -21.02 -17.83
C TYR A 30 -8.56 -19.97 -16.79
N PHE A 31 -7.41 -19.33 -17.01
CA PHE A 31 -6.90 -18.31 -16.10
C PHE A 31 -7.52 -16.93 -16.29
N ALA A 32 -8.10 -16.62 -17.46
CA ALA A 32 -8.89 -15.41 -17.64
C ALA A 32 -10.11 -15.39 -16.69
N VAL A 33 -10.79 -16.52 -16.51
CA VAL A 33 -11.89 -16.65 -15.53
C VAL A 33 -11.39 -16.37 -14.12
N ALA A 34 -10.18 -16.83 -13.79
CA ALA A 34 -9.56 -16.65 -12.48
C ALA A 34 -8.81 -15.30 -12.32
N ASP A 35 -8.93 -14.36 -13.26
CA ASP A 35 -8.20 -13.08 -13.26
C ASP A 35 -6.67 -13.21 -13.16
N LEU A 36 -6.10 -14.31 -13.65
CA LEU A 36 -4.66 -14.59 -13.63
C LEU A 36 -4.10 -14.38 -15.05
N PRO A 37 -3.83 -13.15 -15.50
CA PRO A 37 -3.40 -12.90 -16.87
C PRO A 37 -2.00 -13.47 -17.15
N ARG A 38 -1.78 -13.83 -18.42
CA ARG A 38 -0.45 -14.14 -18.93
C ARG A 38 0.40 -12.86 -18.95
N ALA A 39 1.60 -12.93 -18.40
CA ALA A 39 2.58 -11.87 -18.45
C ALA A 39 3.14 -11.76 -19.88
N GLY A 40 2.72 -10.70 -20.59
CA GLY A 40 3.15 -10.44 -21.96
C GLY A 40 4.68 -10.33 -22.06
N GLY A 41 5.28 -11.01 -23.04
CA GLY A 41 6.73 -10.99 -23.27
C GLY A 41 7.57 -11.84 -22.30
N ALA A 42 6.96 -12.53 -21.34
CA ALA A 42 7.65 -13.36 -20.36
C ALA A 42 7.58 -14.87 -20.67
N ASP A 43 7.13 -15.24 -21.87
CA ASP A 43 7.20 -16.62 -22.34
C ASP A 43 8.64 -17.04 -22.60
N PHE A 44 8.91 -18.33 -22.41
CA PHE A 44 10.24 -18.90 -22.68
C PHE A 44 10.15 -20.35 -23.13
N GLU A 45 11.25 -20.85 -23.69
CA GLU A 45 11.37 -22.23 -24.15
C GLU A 45 12.42 -22.98 -23.32
N VAL A 46 12.12 -24.23 -22.98
CA VAL A 46 13.06 -25.18 -22.40
C VAL A 46 13.07 -26.41 -23.29
N GLY A 47 14.15 -26.58 -24.05
CA GLY A 47 14.20 -27.57 -25.13
C GLY A 47 13.16 -27.27 -26.21
N ALA A 48 12.34 -28.25 -26.57
CA ALA A 48 11.27 -28.09 -27.55
C ALA A 48 9.93 -27.62 -26.95
N ARG A 49 9.88 -27.29 -25.66
CA ARG A 49 8.64 -26.98 -24.95
C ARG A 49 8.56 -25.49 -24.60
N ARG A 50 7.46 -24.86 -25.02
CA ARG A 50 7.12 -23.48 -24.69
C ARG A 50 6.37 -23.40 -23.37
N TYR A 51 6.77 -22.45 -22.55
CA TYR A 51 6.18 -22.09 -21.26
C TYR A 51 5.70 -20.65 -21.30
N GLY A 52 4.57 -20.39 -20.65
CA GLY A 52 4.11 -19.03 -20.39
C GLY A 52 4.09 -18.75 -18.90
N LEU A 53 4.38 -17.50 -18.56
CA LEU A 53 4.29 -16.98 -17.21
C LEU A 53 2.93 -16.31 -17.00
N PHE A 54 2.25 -16.69 -15.93
CA PHE A 54 1.04 -16.04 -15.44
C PHE A 54 1.40 -15.38 -14.12
N SER A 55 0.93 -14.15 -13.89
CA SER A 55 1.32 -13.39 -12.70
C SER A 55 0.19 -12.53 -12.18
N HIS A 56 0.14 -12.37 -10.86
CA HIS A 56 -0.84 -11.51 -10.21
C HIS A 56 -0.23 -10.73 -9.07
N ASP A 57 -0.47 -9.41 -9.05
CA ASP A 57 -0.11 -8.52 -7.95
C ASP A 57 -1.26 -8.48 -6.93
N PHE A 58 -1.17 -9.32 -5.90
CA PHE A 58 -2.16 -9.38 -4.83
C PHE A 58 -2.17 -8.15 -3.93
N ARG A 59 -1.23 -7.20 -4.11
CA ARG A 59 -1.32 -5.88 -3.46
C ARG A 59 -2.37 -4.99 -4.13
N ARG A 60 -2.71 -5.23 -5.40
CA ARG A 60 -3.76 -4.49 -6.13
C ARG A 60 -5.15 -5.00 -5.82
N VAL A 61 -5.26 -6.33 -5.71
CA VAL A 61 -6.48 -7.07 -5.37
C VAL A 61 -6.09 -8.13 -4.34
N PRO A 62 -6.37 -7.90 -3.04
CA PRO A 62 -6.10 -8.86 -1.98
C PRO A 62 -6.69 -10.24 -2.25
N VAL A 63 -6.08 -11.30 -1.71
CA VAL A 63 -6.41 -12.70 -2.00
C VAL A 63 -7.89 -13.03 -1.75
N ASP A 64 -8.46 -12.51 -0.67
CA ASP A 64 -9.87 -12.67 -0.29
C ASP A 64 -10.81 -11.98 -1.30
N ALA A 65 -10.51 -10.73 -1.67
CA ALA A 65 -11.26 -9.99 -2.68
C ALA A 65 -11.16 -10.65 -4.06
N TRP A 66 -9.98 -11.14 -4.43
CA TRP A 66 -9.75 -11.91 -5.65
C TRP A 66 -10.54 -13.22 -5.63
N PHE A 67 -10.52 -13.96 -4.52
CA PHE A 67 -11.24 -15.23 -4.41
C PHE A 67 -12.75 -15.05 -4.54
N GLY A 68 -13.30 -14.01 -3.92
CA GLY A 68 -14.71 -13.62 -4.09
C GLY A 68 -15.04 -13.32 -5.56
N GLN A 69 -14.19 -12.59 -6.26
CA GLN A 69 -14.37 -12.31 -7.70
C GLN A 69 -14.33 -13.57 -8.56
N VAL A 70 -13.41 -14.50 -8.28
CA VAL A 70 -13.31 -15.77 -9.01
C VAL A 70 -14.55 -16.64 -8.76
N ALA A 71 -15.04 -16.70 -7.52
CA ALA A 71 -16.25 -17.42 -7.18
C ALA A 71 -17.48 -16.83 -7.89
N ASP A 72 -17.66 -15.51 -7.85
CA ASP A 72 -18.74 -14.80 -8.55
C ASP A 72 -18.71 -15.05 -10.07
N ARG A 73 -17.52 -15.07 -10.67
CA ARG A 73 -17.34 -15.36 -12.11
C ARG A 73 -17.69 -16.81 -12.42
N ALA A 74 -17.23 -17.76 -11.60
CA ALA A 74 -17.51 -19.19 -11.80
C ALA A 74 -19.01 -19.52 -11.71
N LEU A 75 -19.77 -18.74 -10.95
CA LEU A 75 -21.23 -18.88 -10.79
C LEU A 75 -22.03 -18.03 -11.79
N SER A 76 -21.39 -17.21 -12.61
CA SER A 76 -22.07 -16.32 -13.57
C SER A 76 -22.48 -17.05 -14.85
N GLU A 77 -23.64 -16.69 -15.39
CA GLU A 77 -24.12 -17.17 -16.71
C GLU A 77 -23.21 -16.73 -17.88
N ASN A 78 -22.41 -15.68 -17.70
CA ASN A 78 -21.39 -15.25 -18.67
C ASN A 78 -20.04 -14.97 -17.98
N PRO A 79 -19.25 -16.01 -17.67
CA PRO A 79 -17.98 -15.89 -16.95
C PRO A 79 -16.91 -15.07 -17.70
N ALA A 80 -17.06 -14.94 -19.03
CA ALA A 80 -16.12 -14.24 -19.90
C ALA A 80 -16.48 -12.76 -20.13
N ALA A 81 -17.59 -12.26 -19.57
CA ALA A 81 -17.97 -10.87 -19.71
C ALA A 81 -16.99 -9.93 -18.98
N PRO A 82 -16.48 -8.86 -19.62
CA PRO A 82 -15.64 -7.89 -18.95
C PRO A 82 -16.46 -7.15 -17.88
N LYS A 83 -16.17 -7.39 -16.61
CA LYS A 83 -16.84 -6.72 -15.48
C LYS A 83 -16.08 -5.46 -15.06
N ARG A 84 -16.82 -4.50 -14.50
CA ARG A 84 -16.36 -3.19 -14.01
C ARG A 84 -15.07 -3.38 -13.17
N PRO A 85 -14.00 -2.59 -13.41
CA PRO A 85 -12.79 -2.73 -12.61
C PRO A 85 -13.15 -2.48 -11.16
N ALA A 86 -12.94 -3.48 -10.30
CA ALA A 86 -12.96 -3.28 -8.86
C ALA A 86 -11.97 -2.15 -8.53
N PRO A 87 -12.20 -1.35 -7.50
CA PRO A 87 -11.26 -0.31 -7.09
C PRO A 87 -9.92 -0.98 -6.77
N GLN A 88 -8.99 -0.90 -7.72
CA GLN A 88 -7.65 -1.44 -7.57
C GLN A 88 -6.86 -0.48 -6.70
N LEU A 89 -6.27 -1.02 -5.64
CA LEU A 89 -5.36 -0.26 -4.80
C LEU A 89 -4.24 0.33 -5.68
N LEU A 90 -3.91 1.58 -5.40
CA LEU A 90 -2.78 2.25 -6.00
C LEU A 90 -1.52 1.73 -5.33
N VAL A 91 -0.77 0.90 -6.05
CA VAL A 91 0.54 0.41 -5.62
C VAL A 91 1.59 1.44 -6.01
N LEU A 92 2.13 2.14 -5.01
CA LEU A 92 3.23 3.08 -5.19
C LEU A 92 4.58 2.38 -5.03
N SER A 93 5.60 2.86 -5.74
CA SER A 93 6.98 2.54 -5.38
C SER A 93 7.33 3.18 -4.02
N GLN A 94 8.37 2.68 -3.34
CA GLN A 94 8.79 3.23 -2.05
C GLN A 94 9.08 4.74 -2.11
N PRO A 95 9.78 5.29 -3.12
CA PRO A 95 10.01 6.74 -3.20
C PRO A 95 8.72 7.55 -3.43
N GLU A 96 7.81 7.07 -4.27
CA GLU A 96 6.52 7.73 -4.52
C GLU A 96 5.66 7.73 -3.25
N PHE A 97 5.67 6.63 -2.50
CA PHE A 97 4.98 6.50 -1.23
C PHE A 97 5.56 7.47 -0.19
N GLU A 98 6.89 7.51 -0.05
CA GLU A 98 7.56 8.48 0.84
C GLU A 98 7.16 9.92 0.51
N GLN A 99 7.17 10.28 -0.78
CA GLN A 99 6.76 11.61 -1.21
C GLN A 99 5.30 11.89 -0.85
N ALA A 100 4.40 10.93 -1.06
CA ALA A 100 2.99 11.06 -0.73
C ALA A 100 2.77 11.24 0.79
N VAL A 101 3.52 10.52 1.64
CA VAL A 101 3.51 10.70 3.11
C VAL A 101 4.00 12.08 3.51
N ARG A 102 5.14 12.54 2.96
CA ARG A 102 5.66 13.88 3.25
C ARG A 102 4.68 14.97 2.86
N GLN A 103 4.02 14.82 1.72
CA GLN A 103 2.98 15.76 1.27
C GLN A 103 1.76 15.70 2.21
N ALA A 104 1.34 14.51 2.65
CA ALA A 104 0.22 14.35 3.57
C ALA A 104 0.50 15.02 4.94
N LEU A 105 1.71 14.85 5.48
CA LEU A 105 2.13 15.53 6.72
C LEU A 105 2.11 17.05 6.57
N HIS A 106 2.60 17.58 5.45
CA HIS A 106 2.58 19.00 5.16
C HIS A 106 1.15 19.55 5.05
N ASP A 107 0.26 18.82 4.38
CA ASP A 107 -1.10 19.23 4.10
C ASP A 107 -2.11 18.76 5.16
N TRP A 108 -1.65 18.19 6.28
CA TRP A 108 -2.49 17.47 7.25
C TRP A 108 -3.74 18.27 7.69
N ARG A 109 -3.61 19.59 7.86
CA ARG A 109 -4.72 20.46 8.29
C ARG A 109 -5.59 21.00 7.14
N ARG A 110 -5.42 20.50 5.92
CA ARG A 110 -6.14 20.90 4.71
C ARG A 110 -6.87 19.69 4.12
N PRO A 111 -8.09 19.39 4.58
CA PRO A 111 -8.81 18.18 4.17
C PRO A 111 -9.02 18.06 2.65
N ASP A 112 -9.16 19.18 1.96
CA ASP A 112 -9.29 19.24 0.51
C ASP A 112 -8.01 18.82 -0.24
N LEU A 113 -6.83 19.06 0.36
CA LEU A 113 -5.55 18.59 -0.18
C LEU A 113 -5.29 17.13 0.19
N LEU A 114 -5.61 16.73 1.42
CA LEU A 114 -5.53 15.33 1.84
C LEU A 114 -6.38 14.41 0.96
N ARG A 115 -7.60 14.83 0.61
CA ARG A 115 -8.49 14.08 -0.29
C ARG A 115 -7.86 13.80 -1.67
N ARG A 116 -6.94 14.64 -2.12
CA ARG A 116 -6.25 14.50 -3.41
C ARG A 116 -4.91 13.77 -3.29
N ASN A 117 -4.48 13.44 -2.07
CA ASN A 117 -3.23 12.75 -1.85
C ASN A 117 -3.31 11.30 -2.39
N PRO A 118 -2.27 10.80 -3.10
CA PRO A 118 -2.24 9.42 -3.60
C PRO A 118 -2.48 8.34 -2.54
N LEU A 119 -2.12 8.60 -1.26
CA LEU A 119 -2.35 7.69 -0.15
C LEU A 119 -3.81 7.29 0.04
N MET A 120 -4.77 8.13 -0.36
CA MET A 120 -6.21 7.83 -0.30
C MET A 120 -6.60 6.56 -1.06
N ARG A 121 -5.76 6.09 -1.99
CA ARG A 121 -6.00 4.89 -2.79
C ARG A 121 -5.03 3.75 -2.46
N THR A 122 -4.12 3.95 -1.52
CA THR A 122 -3.14 2.94 -1.09
C THR A 122 -3.74 2.02 -0.05
N ARG A 123 -3.12 0.85 0.15
CA ARG A 123 -3.65 -0.16 1.06
C ARG A 123 -3.75 0.36 2.49
N VAL A 124 -2.76 1.09 2.97
CA VAL A 124 -2.70 1.58 4.36
C VAL A 124 -3.95 2.39 4.77
N VAL A 125 -4.60 3.06 3.82
CA VAL A 125 -5.86 3.81 4.06
C VAL A 125 -7.09 2.95 3.75
N CYS A 126 -7.12 2.25 2.61
CA CYS A 126 -8.27 1.44 2.19
C CYS A 126 -8.56 0.26 3.13
N ASP A 127 -7.55 -0.30 3.80
CA ASP A 127 -7.75 -1.34 4.83
C ASP A 127 -8.56 -0.82 6.04
N ARG A 128 -8.79 0.50 6.18
CA ARG A 128 -9.66 1.09 7.22
C ARG A 128 -11.04 1.46 6.70
N GLY A 129 -11.08 2.21 5.59
CA GLY A 129 -12.30 2.83 5.07
C GLY A 129 -12.95 2.07 3.92
N GLY A 130 -12.39 0.93 3.52
CA GLY A 130 -12.82 0.19 2.34
C GLY A 130 -12.41 0.90 1.04
N ALA A 131 -13.23 0.70 0.00
CA ALA A 131 -12.94 1.12 -1.37
C ALA A 131 -12.91 2.64 -1.58
N GLU A 132 -13.68 3.39 -0.78
CA GLU A 132 -13.80 4.85 -0.86
C GLU A 132 -13.58 5.45 0.54
N PRO A 133 -12.33 5.44 1.03
CA PRO A 133 -12.05 5.97 2.36
C PRO A 133 -12.26 7.49 2.39
N ASP A 134 -12.71 8.02 3.53
CA ASP A 134 -12.75 9.45 3.77
C ASP A 134 -11.38 9.95 4.26
N VAL A 135 -11.23 11.27 4.31
CA VAL A 135 -10.03 11.93 4.82
C VAL A 135 -9.79 11.60 6.30
N ALA A 136 -10.85 11.26 7.05
CA ALA A 136 -10.75 10.85 8.45
C ALA A 136 -9.88 9.59 8.63
N GLU A 137 -9.92 8.65 7.68
CA GLU A 137 -9.11 7.44 7.70
C GLU A 137 -7.63 7.76 7.49
N LEU A 138 -7.30 8.63 6.52
CA LEU A 138 -5.93 9.09 6.32
C LEU A 138 -5.42 9.90 7.53
N ASP A 139 -6.25 10.76 8.10
CA ASP A 139 -5.94 11.49 9.34
C ASP A 139 -5.60 10.52 10.49
N THR A 140 -6.40 9.46 10.65
CA THR A 140 -6.15 8.40 11.65
C THR A 140 -4.87 7.63 11.33
N VAL A 141 -4.57 7.35 10.06
CA VAL A 141 -3.31 6.69 9.64
C VAL A 141 -2.09 7.52 10.03
N LEU A 142 -2.15 8.83 9.81
CA LEU A 142 -1.07 9.73 10.17
C LEU A 142 -0.91 9.85 11.70
N ARG A 143 -2.02 9.89 12.46
CA ARG A 143 -1.96 9.91 13.93
C ARG A 143 -1.32 8.64 14.47
N ASP A 144 -1.78 7.46 14.04
CA ASP A 144 -1.22 6.19 14.52
C ASP A 144 0.28 6.08 14.22
N ALA A 145 0.74 6.61 13.09
CA ALA A 145 2.16 6.63 12.76
C ALA A 145 2.98 7.55 13.68
N VAL A 146 2.40 8.67 14.10
CA VAL A 146 3.02 9.57 15.09
C VAL A 146 2.99 8.96 16.49
N ASP A 147 1.89 8.30 16.86
CA ASP A 147 1.74 7.63 18.15
C ASP A 147 2.73 6.46 18.27
N ALA A 148 2.90 5.67 17.20
CA ALA A 148 3.89 4.60 17.18
C ALA A 148 5.34 5.10 17.30
N LEU A 149 5.63 6.32 16.81
CA LEU A 149 6.92 6.96 17.04
C LEU A 149 7.13 7.32 18.53
N ALA A 150 6.05 7.52 19.28
CA ALA A 150 6.09 7.85 20.70
C ALA A 150 6.23 6.64 21.64
N ASP A 151 6.13 5.42 21.12
CA ASP A 151 6.24 4.19 21.90
C ASP A 151 7.67 3.94 22.45
N ASP A 152 8.72 4.46 21.79
CA ASP A 152 10.09 4.42 22.31
C ASP A 152 10.46 5.75 23.02
N PRO A 153 10.74 5.73 24.34
CA PRO A 153 11.18 6.93 25.08
C PRO A 153 12.43 7.61 24.49
N ARG A 154 13.26 6.89 23.72
CA ARG A 154 14.44 7.45 23.04
C ARG A 154 14.08 8.40 21.91
N ASP A 155 12.87 8.29 21.38
CA ASP A 155 12.38 9.05 20.22
C ASP A 155 11.60 10.30 20.62
N ASP A 156 11.48 10.62 21.91
CA ASP A 156 10.80 11.83 22.42
C ASP A 156 11.21 13.11 21.67
N LYS A 157 12.50 13.25 21.34
CA LYS A 157 13.00 14.42 20.59
C LYS A 157 12.48 14.48 19.16
N MET A 158 12.31 13.32 18.51
CA MET A 158 11.75 13.22 17.15
C MET A 158 10.26 13.49 17.19
N VAL A 159 9.53 12.87 18.13
CA VAL A 159 8.09 13.10 18.35
C VAL A 159 7.80 14.58 18.57
N ARG A 160 8.54 15.23 19.48
CA ARG A 160 8.37 16.66 19.75
C ARG A 160 8.63 17.54 18.53
N ALA A 161 9.62 17.20 17.70
CA ALA A 161 9.90 17.93 16.47
C ALA A 161 8.76 17.76 15.45
N VAL A 162 8.28 16.53 15.23
CA VAL A 162 7.15 16.23 14.33
C VAL A 162 5.88 16.92 14.81
N ASP A 163 5.52 16.75 16.08
CA ASP A 163 4.33 17.34 16.69
C ASP A 163 4.32 18.86 16.53
N ARG A 164 5.42 19.54 16.87
CA ARG A 164 5.52 21.01 16.75
C ARG A 164 5.56 21.50 15.30
N THR A 165 5.78 20.60 14.34
CA THR A 165 5.81 20.94 12.90
C THR A 165 4.47 20.73 12.22
N TYR A 166 3.76 19.65 12.54
CA TYR A 166 2.58 19.23 11.79
C TYR A 166 1.28 19.25 12.61
N LEU A 167 1.31 18.80 13.86
CA LEU A 167 0.12 18.71 14.72
C LEU A 167 -0.19 20.06 15.37
N ARG A 168 0.83 20.68 15.96
CA ARG A 168 0.79 21.98 16.62
C ARG A 168 1.81 22.92 15.99
N PRO A 169 1.64 23.34 14.72
CA PRO A 169 2.65 24.11 14.02
C PRO A 169 2.86 25.50 14.60
N ALA A 170 4.13 25.91 14.61
CA ALA A 170 4.51 27.32 14.71
C ALA A 170 4.41 27.99 13.32
N ALA A 171 4.58 29.32 13.30
CA ALA A 171 4.58 30.09 12.06
C ALA A 171 5.73 29.66 11.11
N THR A 172 6.87 29.25 11.68
CA THR A 172 8.03 28.74 10.94
C THR A 172 8.69 27.58 11.69
N GLN A 173 9.55 26.84 11.00
CA GLN A 173 10.35 25.78 11.60
C GLN A 173 11.38 26.32 12.60
N GLU A 174 11.96 27.50 12.36
CA GLU A 174 12.85 28.18 13.31
C GLU A 174 12.11 28.56 14.60
N ALA A 175 10.86 29.04 14.48
CA ALA A 175 10.02 29.31 15.64
C ALA A 175 9.66 28.02 16.40
N ALA A 176 9.41 26.92 15.69
CA ALA A 176 9.23 25.60 16.30
C ALA A 176 10.48 25.16 17.08
N ALA A 177 11.68 25.33 16.50
CA ALA A 177 12.93 25.03 17.18
C ALA A 177 13.13 25.87 18.45
N GLN A 178 12.82 27.18 18.39
CA GLN A 178 12.87 28.07 19.56
C GLN A 178 11.91 27.64 20.67
N ILE A 179 10.66 27.31 20.33
CA ILE A 179 9.66 26.81 21.30
C ILE A 179 10.16 25.52 21.98
N LEU A 180 10.85 24.66 21.25
CA LEU A 180 11.43 23.43 21.79
C LEU A 180 12.74 23.64 22.56
N GLY A 181 13.32 24.84 22.53
CA GLY A 181 14.61 25.15 23.13
C GLY A 181 15.79 24.49 22.42
N LEU A 182 15.69 24.26 21.10
CA LEU A 182 16.68 23.54 20.31
C LEU A 182 17.38 24.47 19.31
N PRO A 183 18.70 24.26 19.06
CA PRO A 183 19.34 24.82 17.87
C PRO A 183 18.62 24.36 16.60
N PHE A 184 18.52 25.23 15.59
CA PHE A 184 17.75 24.93 14.37
C PHE A 184 18.27 23.68 13.62
N SER A 185 19.59 23.49 13.55
CA SER A 185 20.20 22.29 12.96
C SER A 185 19.81 21.00 13.69
N THR A 186 19.78 21.04 15.02
CA THR A 186 19.36 19.92 15.87
C THR A 186 17.88 19.60 15.66
N TYR A 187 17.03 20.62 15.65
CA TYR A 187 15.60 20.46 15.32
C TYR A 187 15.40 19.83 13.95
N ARG A 188 16.07 20.35 12.90
CA ARG A 188 15.94 19.82 11.53
C ARG A 188 16.38 18.36 11.44
N ARG A 189 17.43 17.97 12.16
CA ARG A 189 17.86 16.57 12.26
C ARG A 189 16.77 15.70 12.88
N HIS A 190 16.21 16.11 14.01
CA HIS A 190 15.14 15.36 14.68
C HIS A 190 13.86 15.28 13.85
N LEU A 191 13.47 16.36 13.17
CA LEU A 191 12.33 16.35 12.26
C LEU A 191 12.56 15.38 11.10
N THR A 192 13.75 15.41 10.48
CA THR A 192 14.08 14.53 9.35
C THR A 192 14.06 13.06 9.77
N GLN A 193 14.63 12.74 10.95
CA GLN A 193 14.62 11.39 11.50
C GLN A 193 13.20 10.92 11.86
N GLY A 194 12.40 11.77 12.50
CA GLY A 194 11.01 11.44 12.86
C GLY A 194 10.13 11.19 11.62
N VAL A 195 10.27 12.02 10.58
CA VAL A 195 9.55 11.79 9.31
C VAL A 195 10.01 10.50 8.64
N ALA A 196 11.31 10.18 8.67
CA ALA A 196 11.81 8.93 8.12
C ALA A 196 11.26 7.70 8.86
N GLN A 197 11.14 7.76 10.20
CA GLN A 197 10.52 6.69 10.99
C GLN A 197 9.03 6.52 10.66
N ILE A 198 8.27 7.62 10.55
CA ILE A 198 6.86 7.60 10.14
C ILE A 198 6.71 6.95 8.76
N VAL A 199 7.54 7.35 7.79
CA VAL A 199 7.54 6.75 6.45
C VAL A 199 7.83 5.25 6.52
N SER A 200 8.83 4.83 7.30
CA SER A 200 9.17 3.41 7.46
C SER A 200 8.01 2.62 8.06
N TRP A 201 7.39 3.13 9.12
CA TRP A 201 6.27 2.49 9.80
C TRP A 201 5.03 2.33 8.91
N LEU A 202 4.74 3.36 8.11
CA LEU A 202 3.66 3.33 7.14
C LEU A 202 3.98 2.41 5.96
N TRP A 203 5.23 2.40 5.51
CA TRP A 203 5.67 1.54 4.41
C TRP A 203 5.57 0.05 4.77
N ASP A 204 5.94 -0.34 5.99
CA ASP A 204 5.78 -1.72 6.44
C ASP A 204 4.31 -2.15 6.40
N ARG A 205 3.37 -1.27 6.76
CA ARG A 205 1.93 -1.56 6.62
C ARG A 205 1.47 -1.54 5.17
N GLU A 206 2.03 -0.68 4.33
CA GLU A 206 1.76 -0.68 2.90
C GLU A 206 2.27 -1.94 2.20
N ILE A 207 3.31 -2.62 2.72
CA ILE A 207 3.87 -3.87 2.16
C ILE A 207 3.33 -5.14 2.81
N TYR A 208 3.02 -5.10 4.10
CA TYR A 208 2.56 -6.26 4.86
C TYR A 208 1.08 -6.23 5.27
N GLY A 209 0.35 -5.13 5.05
CA GLY A 209 -1.01 -4.93 5.55
C GLY A 209 -1.01 -4.54 7.03
N ARG A 210 -2.19 -4.26 7.58
CA ARG A 210 -2.34 -3.99 9.02
C ARG A 210 -1.92 -5.22 9.84
N GLN A 211 -1.05 -5.00 10.82
CA GLN A 211 -0.77 -5.98 11.87
C GLN A 211 -1.86 -5.80 12.94
N GLU A 212 -2.71 -6.82 13.12
CA GLU A 212 -3.67 -6.90 14.22
C GLU A 212 -2.97 -7.31 15.54
#